data_AF-A0A9D9EX73-F1
#
_entry.id   AF-A0A9D9EX73-F1
#
_cell.length_a   1.000
_cell.length_b   1.000
_cell.length_c   1.000
_cell.angle_alpha   90.00
_cell.angle_beta   90.00
_cell.angle_gamma   90.00
#
_symmetry.space_group_name_H-M   'P 1'
#
loop_
_entity.id
_entity.type
_entity.pdbx_description
1 polymer ?
#
loop_
_entity_poly.entity_id
_entity_poly.type
_entity_poly.pdbx_seq_one_letter_code
_entity_poly.pdbx_strand_id
1 'polypeptide(L)'
;MIESSVEFPNLADYFVATTRHFTNAVVLGLLPPVIFSILTWIALIFVTIRTSDDEAAADSPPGKAAQRARAMTGEEKSFVVAFAALGTLIGVFMGASRVGVVGAILPAVITLASGYLAYLFTRDTNVINRHIVPACIIALIFSASGGAFYGSSMRALAEKNDRAWEKHMIEFKEIQVPLNKLQLQKELQQPK
;
A
#
# COMPACT_ATOMS: atom_id res chain seq x y z
N MET A 1 -34.47 -18.60 -42.69
CA MET A 1 -35.01 -18.14 -41.39
C MET A 1 -34.24 -18.91 -40.33
N ILE A 2 -33.18 -18.31 -39.80
CA ILE A 2 -32.30 -18.93 -38.80
C ILE A 2 -32.64 -18.21 -37.50
N GLU A 3 -33.52 -18.79 -36.70
CA GLU A 3 -33.72 -18.38 -35.32
C GLU A 3 -32.50 -18.86 -34.54
N SER A 4 -31.40 -18.09 -34.60
CA SER A 4 -30.35 -18.22 -33.59
C SER A 4 -30.91 -17.61 -32.31
N SER A 5 -31.54 -18.45 -31.49
CA SER A 5 -31.91 -18.09 -30.12
C SER A 5 -30.64 -17.65 -29.40
N VAL A 6 -30.49 -16.35 -29.20
CA VAL A 6 -29.43 -15.79 -28.38
C VAL A 6 -29.72 -16.26 -26.96
N GLU A 7 -29.06 -17.35 -26.55
CA GLU A 7 -29.07 -17.79 -25.16
C GLU A 7 -28.37 -16.71 -24.35
N PHE A 8 -29.17 -15.88 -23.69
CA PHE A 8 -28.64 -14.91 -22.75
C PHE A 8 -27.97 -15.70 -21.62
N PRO A 9 -26.68 -15.43 -21.34
CA PRO A 9 -25.98 -16.10 -20.25
C PRO A 9 -26.77 -15.89 -18.96
N ASN A 10 -26.93 -16.99 -18.21
CA ASN A 10 -27.74 -16.97 -17.01
C ASN A 10 -27.14 -15.96 -16.02
N LEU A 11 -27.99 -15.09 -15.47
CA LEU A 11 -27.57 -13.98 -14.60
C LEU A 11 -26.75 -14.49 -13.39
N ALA A 12 -27.03 -15.72 -12.97
CA ALA A 12 -26.27 -16.44 -11.94
C ALA A 12 -24.79 -16.66 -12.31
N ASP A 13 -24.49 -17.06 -13.55
CA ASP A 13 -23.11 -17.32 -14.00
C ASP A 13 -22.29 -16.02 -14.04
N TYR A 14 -22.94 -14.93 -14.44
CA TYR A 14 -22.32 -13.61 -14.45
C TYR A 14 -21.97 -13.13 -13.05
N PHE A 15 -22.89 -13.35 -12.09
CA PHE A 15 -22.64 -13.07 -10.68
C PHE A 15 -21.46 -13.89 -10.18
N VAL A 16 -21.47 -15.22 -10.35
CA VAL A 16 -20.40 -16.11 -9.88
C VAL A 16 -19.04 -15.72 -10.47
N ALA A 17 -18.96 -15.43 -11.76
CA ALA A 17 -17.72 -14.96 -12.39
C ALA A 17 -17.23 -13.65 -11.76
N THR A 18 -18.14 -12.69 -11.56
CA THR A 18 -17.84 -11.38 -10.96
C THR A 18 -17.36 -11.52 -9.52
N THR A 19 -18.05 -12.31 -8.69
CA THR A 19 -17.66 -12.53 -7.29
C THR A 19 -16.32 -13.23 -7.21
N ARG A 20 -16.01 -14.17 -8.11
CA ARG A 20 -14.73 -14.89 -8.13
C ARG A 20 -13.58 -13.97 -8.53
N HIS A 21 -13.77 -13.12 -9.54
CA HIS A 21 -12.77 -12.10 -9.92
C HIS A 21 -12.58 -11.05 -8.83
N PHE A 22 -13.66 -10.60 -8.20
CA PHE A 22 -13.60 -9.67 -7.07
C PHE A 22 -12.85 -10.29 -5.88
N THR A 23 -13.19 -11.52 -5.51
CA THR A 23 -12.53 -12.22 -4.39
C THR A 23 -11.05 -12.45 -4.69
N ASN A 24 -10.69 -12.86 -5.92
CA ASN A 24 -9.28 -13.00 -6.28
C ASN A 24 -8.55 -11.66 -6.31
N ALA A 25 -9.18 -10.58 -6.77
CA ALA A 25 -8.59 -9.25 -6.78
C ALA A 25 -8.41 -8.68 -5.37
N VAL A 26 -9.39 -8.89 -4.49
CA VAL A 26 -9.30 -8.50 -3.07
C VAL A 26 -8.27 -9.34 -2.36
N VAL A 27 -8.25 -10.66 -2.55
CA VAL A 27 -7.24 -11.52 -1.92
C VAL A 27 -5.85 -11.16 -2.45
N LEU A 28 -5.62 -11.11 -3.76
CA LEU A 28 -4.28 -10.82 -4.29
C LEU A 28 -3.82 -9.37 -4.04
N GLY A 29 -4.75 -8.41 -4.01
CA GLY A 29 -4.44 -7.00 -3.81
C GLY A 29 -4.35 -6.58 -2.33
N LEU A 30 -5.17 -7.19 -1.47
CA LEU A 30 -5.32 -6.81 -0.06
C LEU A 30 -4.59 -7.76 0.90
N LEU A 31 -4.38 -9.02 0.54
CA LEU A 31 -3.68 -9.97 1.40
C LEU A 31 -2.22 -9.58 1.64
N PRO A 32 -1.40 -9.18 0.64
CA PRO A 32 -0.04 -8.73 0.89
C PRO A 32 0.06 -7.52 1.84
N PRO A 33 -0.70 -6.41 1.67
CA PRO A 33 -0.64 -5.28 2.59
C PRO A 33 -1.23 -5.59 3.97
N VAL A 34 -2.26 -6.45 4.06
CA VAL A 34 -2.77 -6.91 5.36
C VAL A 34 -1.71 -7.73 6.08
N ILE A 35 -1.04 -8.66 5.39
CA ILE A 35 0.08 -9.42 5.97
C ILE A 35 1.21 -8.49 6.39
N PHE A 36 1.61 -7.53 5.55
CA PHE A 36 2.66 -6.57 5.91
C PHE A 36 2.26 -5.70 7.10
N SER A 37 1.02 -5.23 7.15
CA SER A 37 0.49 -4.46 8.27
C SER A 37 0.50 -5.29 9.56
N ILE A 38 0.01 -6.52 9.51
CA ILE A 38 0.04 -7.47 10.63
C ILE A 38 1.48 -7.74 11.06
N LEU A 39 2.41 -8.00 10.14
CA LEU A 39 3.82 -8.25 10.46
C LEU A 39 4.48 -7.03 11.11
N THR A 40 4.17 -5.83 10.61
CA THR A 40 4.67 -4.58 11.18
C THR A 40 4.09 -4.37 12.58
N TRP A 41 2.80 -4.64 12.76
CA TRP A 41 2.13 -4.55 14.06
C TRP A 41 2.65 -5.59 15.06
N ILE A 42 2.89 -6.83 14.62
CA ILE A 42 3.52 -7.90 15.41
C ILE A 42 4.93 -7.50 15.79
N ALA A 43 5.72 -6.93 14.89
CA ALA A 43 7.07 -6.46 15.21
C ALA A 43 7.03 -5.35 16.25
N LEU A 44 6.06 -4.44 16.16
CA LEU A 44 5.86 -3.34 17.11
C LEU A 44 5.38 -3.84 18.48
N ILE A 45 4.47 -4.82 18.50
CA ILE A 45 4.06 -5.54 19.71
C ILE A 45 5.26 -6.26 20.32
N PHE A 46 6.04 -6.97 19.52
CA PHE A 46 7.17 -7.73 20.02
C PHE A 46 8.22 -6.80 20.65
N VAL A 47 8.46 -5.65 20.03
CA VAL A 47 9.32 -4.60 20.60
C VAL A 47 8.73 -4.07 21.92
N THR A 48 7.42 -3.83 22.00
CA THR A 48 6.79 -3.30 23.22
C THR A 48 6.71 -4.34 24.34
N ILE A 49 6.36 -5.60 24.05
CA ILE A 49 6.32 -6.71 25.04
C ILE A 49 7.72 -6.99 25.57
N ARG A 50 8.73 -7.05 24.70
CA ARG A 50 10.11 -7.26 25.16
C ARG A 50 10.55 -6.16 26.12
N THR A 51 10.08 -4.93 25.92
CA THR A 51 10.36 -3.83 26.87
C THR A 51 9.59 -3.94 28.17
N SER A 52 8.43 -4.61 28.22
CA SER A 52 7.65 -4.81 29.47
C SER A 52 8.15 -5.99 30.29
N ASP A 53 8.65 -7.05 29.66
CA ASP A 53 9.25 -8.20 30.38
C ASP A 53 10.51 -7.76 31.15
N ASP A 54 11.24 -6.78 30.60
CA ASP A 54 12.36 -6.13 31.27
C ASP A 54 11.93 -5.29 32.49
N GLU A 55 10.67 -4.85 32.59
CA GLU A 55 10.10 -4.19 33.79
C GLU A 55 9.67 -5.21 34.86
N ALA A 56 9.10 -6.35 34.47
CA ALA A 56 8.68 -7.40 35.41
C ALA A 56 9.88 -8.07 36.12
N ALA A 57 11.04 -8.15 35.46
CA ALA A 57 12.29 -8.61 36.07
C ALA A 57 12.94 -7.57 37.02
N ALA A 58 12.33 -6.40 37.23
CA ALA A 58 12.89 -5.28 38.00
C ALA A 58 12.85 -5.42 39.52
N ASP A 59 12.20 -6.45 40.06
CA ASP A 59 12.18 -6.73 41.50
C ASP A 59 13.48 -7.39 42.00
N SER A 60 14.39 -7.73 41.07
CA SER A 60 15.77 -8.09 41.36
C SER A 60 16.69 -6.86 41.23
N PRO A 61 17.62 -6.61 42.18
CA PRO A 61 18.47 -5.41 42.18
C PRO A 61 19.24 -5.33 40.85
N PRO A 62 18.92 -4.36 39.99
CA PRO A 62 19.37 -4.41 38.61
C PRO A 62 20.87 -4.10 38.55
N GLY A 63 21.63 -4.98 37.90
CA GLY A 63 22.98 -4.64 37.47
C GLY A 63 22.94 -3.39 36.60
N LYS A 64 23.95 -2.51 36.72
CA LYS A 64 24.02 -1.19 36.05
C LYS A 64 23.78 -1.22 34.52
N ALA A 65 23.91 -2.39 33.88
CA ALA A 65 23.61 -2.59 32.46
C ALA A 65 22.10 -2.67 32.15
N ALA A 66 21.28 -3.27 33.03
CA ALA A 66 19.83 -3.39 32.84
C ALA A 66 19.11 -2.05 33.07
N GLN A 67 19.59 -1.23 34.02
CA GLN A 67 19.09 0.14 34.20
C GLN A 67 19.35 1.06 33.00
N ARG A 68 20.38 0.78 32.18
CA ARG A 68 20.66 1.56 30.96
C ARG A 68 19.76 1.20 29.78
N ALA A 69 19.23 -0.03 29.72
CA ALA A 69 18.24 -0.42 28.71
C ALA A 69 16.82 0.07 29.05
N ARG A 70 16.54 0.32 30.33
CA ARG A 70 15.22 0.66 30.89
C ARG A 70 14.74 2.10 30.70
N ALA A 71 15.52 2.98 30.07
CA ALA A 71 15.18 4.40 29.97
C ALA A 71 14.94 4.85 28.53
N MET A 72 14.36 4.01 27.66
CA MET A 72 13.70 4.57 26.48
C MET A 72 12.42 5.25 26.92
N THR A 73 12.47 6.57 27.02
CA THR A 73 11.34 7.40 27.43
C THR A 73 10.16 7.20 26.45
N GLY A 74 8.92 7.40 26.90
CA GLY A 74 7.74 7.29 26.03
C GLY A 74 7.79 8.19 24.79
N GLU A 75 8.58 9.27 24.86
CA GLU A 75 8.88 10.16 23.73
C GLU A 75 9.66 9.45 22.62
N GLU A 76 10.61 8.58 22.97
CA GLU A 76 11.46 7.86 22.00
C GLU A 76 10.68 6.86 21.16
N LYS A 77 9.75 6.13 21.80
CA LYS A 77 8.85 5.20 21.11
C LYS A 77 7.98 5.94 20.08
N SER A 78 7.53 7.15 20.43
CA SER A 78 6.71 7.99 19.55
C SER A 78 7.47 8.40 18.28
N PHE A 79 8.78 8.67 18.37
CA PHE A 79 9.60 8.99 17.20
C PHE A 79 9.74 7.79 16.24
N VAL A 80 10.00 6.59 16.74
CA VAL A 80 10.14 5.39 15.90
C VAL A 80 8.84 5.13 15.12
N VAL A 81 7.69 5.28 15.78
CA VAL A 81 6.36 5.15 15.14
C VAL A 81 6.15 6.23 14.08
N ALA A 82 6.51 7.48 14.36
CA ALA A 82 6.39 8.58 13.39
C ALA A 82 7.25 8.33 12.13
N PHE A 83 8.50 7.87 12.31
CA PHE A 83 9.38 7.52 11.19
C PHE A 83 8.87 6.32 10.39
N ALA A 84 8.29 5.31 11.06
CA ALA A 84 7.65 4.19 10.39
C ALA A 84 6.45 4.67 9.55
N ALA A 85 5.56 5.50 10.09
CA ALA A 85 4.42 6.04 9.36
C ALA A 85 4.86 6.90 8.16
N LEU A 86 5.87 7.75 8.35
CA LEU A 86 6.47 8.54 7.27
C LEU A 86 7.05 7.63 6.18
N GLY A 87 7.76 6.58 6.56
CA GLY A 87 8.27 5.55 5.65
C GLY A 87 7.16 4.94 4.81
N THR A 88 6.07 4.48 5.43
CA THR A 88 4.92 3.90 4.71
C THR A 88 4.38 4.89 3.68
N LEU A 89 4.19 6.14 4.08
CA LEU A 89 3.64 7.19 3.22
C LEU A 89 4.53 7.43 1.98
N ILE A 90 5.85 7.58 2.20
CA ILE A 90 6.83 7.71 1.11
C ILE A 90 6.75 6.50 0.18
N GLY A 91 6.75 5.30 0.76
CA GLY A 91 6.66 4.05 0.02
C GLY A 91 5.43 4.01 -0.88
N VAL A 92 4.24 4.23 -0.32
CA VAL A 92 2.98 4.18 -1.07
C VAL A 92 2.97 5.18 -2.22
N PHE A 93 3.39 6.43 -1.98
CA PHE A 93 3.48 7.42 -3.06
C PHE A 93 4.48 7.04 -4.15
N MET A 94 5.64 6.51 -3.75
CA MET A 94 6.67 6.06 -4.68
C MET A 94 6.20 4.88 -5.53
N GLY A 95 5.47 3.94 -4.93
CA GLY A 95 4.93 2.77 -5.64
C GLY A 95 3.75 3.10 -6.55
N ALA A 96 2.84 3.99 -6.10
CA ALA A 96 1.59 4.26 -6.79
C ALA A 96 1.73 5.25 -7.97
N SER A 97 2.77 6.09 -7.98
CA SER A 97 2.88 7.17 -8.97
C SER A 97 3.42 6.71 -10.33
N ARG A 98 2.84 7.24 -11.42
CA ARG A 98 3.26 6.97 -12.81
C ARG A 98 4.24 8.03 -13.36
N VAL A 99 4.14 9.29 -12.95
CA VAL A 99 4.97 10.39 -13.48
C VAL A 99 5.11 11.54 -12.47
N GLY A 100 6.32 12.09 -12.34
CA GLY A 100 6.62 13.45 -11.81
C GLY A 100 6.46 13.69 -10.31
N VAL A 101 5.43 13.15 -9.67
CA VAL A 101 5.10 13.43 -8.25
C VAL A 101 6.22 12.96 -7.33
N VAL A 102 6.83 11.82 -7.66
CA VAL A 102 8.02 11.28 -7.00
C VAL A 102 9.16 12.29 -7.05
N GLY A 103 9.38 12.96 -8.18
CA GLY A 103 10.46 13.93 -8.36
C GLY A 103 10.29 15.24 -7.58
N ALA A 104 9.06 15.66 -7.30
CA ALA A 104 8.79 16.87 -6.53
C ALA A 104 8.66 16.61 -5.01
N ILE A 105 8.02 15.50 -4.63
CA ILE A 105 7.70 15.23 -3.22
C ILE A 105 8.86 14.57 -2.48
N LEU A 106 9.60 13.64 -3.10
CA LEU A 106 10.72 12.98 -2.40
C LEU A 106 11.78 13.96 -1.92
N PRO A 107 12.25 14.94 -2.71
CA PRO A 107 13.22 15.91 -2.21
C PRO A 107 12.70 16.65 -0.99
N ALA A 108 11.45 17.11 -1.00
CA ALA A 108 10.85 17.81 0.13
C ALA A 108 10.79 16.92 1.39
N VAL A 109 10.38 15.67 1.25
CA VAL A 109 10.31 14.72 2.37
C VAL A 109 11.70 14.35 2.89
N ILE A 110 12.67 14.13 2.01
CA ILE A 110 14.06 13.87 2.39
C ILE A 110 14.63 15.10 3.11
N THR A 111 14.43 16.31 2.60
CA THR A 111 14.87 17.55 3.26
C THR A 111 14.24 17.70 4.64
N LEU A 112 12.94 17.43 4.78
CA LEU A 112 12.26 17.48 6.08
C LEU A 112 12.81 16.42 7.04
N ALA A 113 12.98 15.17 6.60
CA ALA A 113 13.54 14.10 7.41
C ALA A 113 14.99 14.39 7.82
N SER A 114 15.83 14.87 6.89
CA SER A 114 17.21 15.25 7.16
C SER A 114 17.30 16.44 8.11
N GLY A 115 16.51 17.49 7.90
CA GLY A 115 16.45 18.65 8.79
C GLY A 115 15.97 18.27 10.19
N TYR A 116 15.01 17.37 10.28
CA TYR A 116 14.52 16.84 11.54
C TYR A 116 15.56 15.99 12.27
N LEU A 117 16.26 15.09 11.56
CA LEU A 117 17.38 14.33 12.13
C LEU A 117 18.49 15.27 12.62
N ALA A 118 18.85 16.29 11.83
CA ALA A 118 19.84 17.29 12.23
C ALA A 118 19.41 18.08 13.48
N TYR A 119 18.11 18.42 13.58
CA TYR A 119 17.55 19.05 14.77
C TYR A 119 17.66 18.15 16.00
N LEU A 120 17.32 16.86 15.88
CA LEU A 120 17.46 15.89 16.97
C LEU A 120 18.91 15.74 17.41
N PHE A 121 19.85 15.66 16.46
CA PHE A 121 21.29 15.61 16.76
C PHE A 121 21.79 16.85 17.50
N THR A 122 21.19 18.02 17.25
CA THR A 122 21.58 19.28 17.89
C THR A 122 20.93 19.44 19.27
N ARG A 123 19.68 19.00 19.43
CA ARG A 123 18.90 19.15 20.67
C ARG A 123 19.33 18.14 21.75
N ASP A 124 19.56 16.89 21.37
CA ASP A 124 19.90 15.80 22.30
C ASP A 124 21.37 15.38 22.15
N THR A 125 22.28 16.23 22.60
CA THR A 125 23.72 15.91 22.72
C THR A 125 24.02 14.86 23.81
N ASN A 126 22.99 14.35 24.49
CA ASN A 126 23.14 13.24 25.42
C ASN A 126 23.50 11.95 24.66
N VAL A 127 24.70 11.45 24.95
CA VAL A 127 25.37 10.29 24.32
C VAL A 127 24.51 9.00 24.33
N ILE A 128 23.45 8.97 25.14
CA ILE A 128 22.55 7.83 25.35
C ILE A 128 21.57 7.63 24.18
N ASN A 129 21.19 8.69 23.45
CA ASN A 129 20.19 8.60 22.37
C ASN A 129 20.76 8.19 21.00
N ARG A 130 22.05 7.83 20.94
CA ARG A 130 22.74 7.46 19.69
C ARG A 130 22.16 6.20 19.03
N HIS A 131 21.47 5.34 19.78
CA HIS A 131 20.87 4.10 19.29
C HIS A 131 19.48 4.29 18.68
N ILE A 132 18.78 5.38 18.97
CA ILE A 132 17.44 5.65 18.43
C ILE A 132 17.50 6.02 16.96
N VAL A 133 18.49 6.81 16.56
CA VAL A 133 18.65 7.23 15.16
C VAL A 133 18.73 6.05 14.19
N PRO A 134 19.62 5.04 14.38
CA PRO A 134 19.62 3.88 13.50
C PRO A 134 18.32 3.07 13.59
N ALA A 135 17.65 3.01 14.75
CA ALA A 135 16.34 2.35 14.87
C ALA A 135 15.26 3.05 14.02
N CYS A 136 15.19 4.38 14.04
CA CYS A 136 14.28 5.17 13.19
C CYS A 136 14.58 4.97 11.70
N ILE A 137 15.85 4.93 11.30
CA ILE A 137 16.25 4.69 9.90
C ILE A 137 15.81 3.30 9.46
N ILE A 138 16.07 2.26 10.26
CA ILE A 138 15.66 0.88 9.96
C ILE A 138 14.13 0.81 9.84
N ALA A 139 13.40 1.38 10.81
CA ALA A 139 11.94 1.41 10.79
C ALA A 139 11.41 2.11 9.52
N LEU A 140 12.00 3.24 9.13
CA LEU A 140 11.65 3.96 7.92
C LEU A 140 11.92 3.13 6.66
N ILE A 141 13.07 2.45 6.55
CA ILE A 141 13.43 1.63 5.38
C ILE A 141 12.47 0.45 5.22
N PHE A 142 12.21 -0.30 6.29
CA PHE A 142 11.30 -1.45 6.25
C PHE A 142 9.89 -1.02 5.89
N SER A 143 9.43 0.06 6.52
CA SER A 143 8.10 0.60 6.27
C SER A 143 7.93 1.16 4.86
N ALA A 144 8.93 1.89 4.35
CA ALA A 144 8.93 2.40 2.98
C ALA A 144 8.96 1.30 1.94
N SER A 145 9.71 0.23 2.19
CA SER A 145 9.74 -0.95 1.31
C SER A 145 8.37 -1.61 1.21
N GLY A 146 7.69 -1.80 2.35
CA GLY A 146 6.32 -2.34 2.38
C GLY A 146 5.31 -1.43 1.66
N GLY A 147 5.37 -0.11 1.92
CA GLY A 147 4.53 0.86 1.23
C GLY A 147 4.76 0.89 -0.29
N ALA A 148 6.02 0.81 -0.73
CA ALA A 148 6.38 0.81 -2.15
C ALA A 148 5.84 -0.42 -2.88
N PHE A 149 5.97 -1.59 -2.25
CA PHE A 149 5.40 -2.82 -2.79
C PHE A 149 3.88 -2.72 -2.95
N TYR A 150 3.18 -2.20 -1.92
CA TYR A 150 1.74 -1.97 -2.00
C TYR A 150 1.35 -0.97 -3.10
N GLY A 151 2.00 0.19 -3.15
CA GLY A 151 1.76 1.20 -4.18
C GLY A 151 1.97 0.65 -5.59
N SER A 152 3.03 -0.15 -5.79
CA SER A 152 3.32 -0.76 -7.11
C SER A 152 2.24 -1.75 -7.55
N SER A 153 1.65 -2.46 -6.60
CA SER A 153 0.57 -3.43 -6.85
C SER A 153 -0.72 -2.71 -7.25
N MET A 154 -1.07 -1.61 -6.57
CA MET A 154 -2.19 -0.74 -6.95
C MET A 154 -2.02 -0.18 -8.37
N ARG A 155 -0.80 0.23 -8.72
CA ARG A 155 -0.48 0.71 -10.06
C ARG A 155 -0.66 -0.38 -11.12
N ALA A 156 -0.18 -1.59 -10.85
CA ALA A 156 -0.32 -2.73 -11.77
C ALA A 156 -1.79 -3.11 -12.02
N LEU A 157 -2.63 -3.04 -10.98
CA LEU A 157 -4.08 -3.22 -11.10
C LEU A 157 -4.72 -2.14 -11.97
N ALA A 158 -4.37 -0.87 -11.73
CA ALA A 158 -4.86 0.24 -12.54
C ALA A 158 -4.46 0.10 -14.01
N GLU A 159 -3.21 -0.29 -14.31
CA GLU A 159 -2.75 -0.50 -15.69
C GLU A 159 -3.49 -1.63 -16.41
N LYS A 160 -3.81 -2.72 -15.70
CA LYS A 160 -4.61 -3.80 -16.28
C LYS A 160 -6.03 -3.34 -16.62
N ASN A 161 -6.65 -2.57 -15.74
CA ASN A 161 -7.98 -2.01 -15.98
C ASN A 161 -7.99 -1.03 -17.15
N ASP A 162 -6.98 -0.15 -17.24
CA ASP A 162 -6.85 0.80 -18.35
C ASP A 162 -6.75 0.07 -19.69
N ARG A 163 -5.91 -0.97 -19.79
CA ARG A 163 -5.77 -1.78 -21.02
C ARG A 163 -7.04 -2.54 -21.38
N ALA A 164 -7.75 -3.09 -20.39
CA ALA A 164 -9.01 -3.79 -20.61
C ALA A 164 -10.08 -2.83 -21.15
N TRP A 165 -10.13 -1.63 -20.59
CA TRP A 165 -11.03 -0.57 -21.05
C TRP A 165 -10.70 -0.11 -22.48
N GLU A 166 -9.42 0.12 -22.79
CA GLU A 166 -8.98 0.47 -24.15
C GLU A 166 -9.36 -0.62 -25.16
N LYS A 167 -9.12 -1.89 -24.83
CA LYS A 167 -9.50 -3.00 -25.69
C LYS A 167 -11.01 -3.05 -25.92
N HIS A 168 -11.80 -2.93 -24.85
CA HIS A 168 -13.25 -2.91 -24.96
C HIS A 168 -13.73 -1.73 -25.82
N MET A 169 -13.08 -0.57 -25.72
CA MET A 169 -13.44 0.59 -26.51
C MET A 169 -13.11 0.45 -27.99
N ILE A 170 -12.03 -0.25 -28.32
CA ILE A 170 -11.70 -0.59 -29.72
C ILE A 170 -12.74 -1.56 -30.27
N GLU A 171 -13.02 -2.66 -29.56
CA GLU A 171 -14.03 -3.66 -29.97
C GLU A 171 -15.42 -3.03 -30.16
N PHE A 172 -15.84 -2.15 -29.24
CA PHE A 172 -17.10 -1.43 -29.36
C PHE A 172 -17.15 -0.54 -30.61
N LYS A 173 -16.11 0.26 -30.84
CA LYS A 173 -16.04 1.20 -31.97
C LYS A 173 -15.94 0.48 -33.32
N GLU A 174 -15.16 -0.59 -33.41
CA GLU A 174 -14.86 -1.27 -34.67
C GLU A 174 -15.91 -2.31 -35.04
N ILE A 175 -16.54 -2.98 -34.06
CA ILE A 175 -17.47 -4.08 -34.33
C ILE A 175 -18.90 -3.64 -34.10
N GLN A 176 -19.23 -3.15 -32.90
CA GLN A 176 -20.63 -2.94 -32.51
C GLN A 176 -21.26 -1.75 -33.23
N VAL A 177 -20.54 -0.63 -33.36
CA VAL A 177 -21.05 0.58 -34.04
C VAL A 177 -21.44 0.32 -35.50
N PRO A 178 -20.60 -0.29 -36.36
CA PRO A 178 -20.98 -0.57 -37.74
C PRO A 178 -22.09 -1.62 -37.84
N LEU A 179 -22.10 -2.64 -36.96
CA LEU A 179 -23.20 -3.62 -36.94
C LEU A 179 -24.55 -2.94 -36.65
N ASN A 180 -24.60 -2.09 -35.63
CA ASN A 180 -25.82 -1.36 -35.27
C ASN A 180 -26.26 -0.41 -36.40
N LYS A 181 -25.32 0.23 -37.09
CA LYS A 181 -25.63 1.06 -38.28
C LYS A 181 -26.27 0.23 -39.40
N LEU A 182 -25.76 -0.96 -39.68
CA LEU A 182 -26.31 -1.85 -40.72
C LEU A 182 -27.69 -2.39 -40.35
N GLN A 183 -27.92 -2.71 -39.07
CA GLN A 183 -29.24 -3.12 -38.59
C GLN A 183 -30.26 -1.99 -38.75
N LEU A 184 -29.91 -0.78 -38.32
CA LEU A 184 -30.78 0.39 -38.45
C LEU A 184 -31.13 0.70 -39.91
N GLN A 185 -30.18 0.57 -40.84
CA GLN A 185 -30.43 0.74 -42.27
C GLN A 185 -31.41 -0.31 -42.83
N LYS A 186 -31.32 -1.56 -42.36
CA LYS A 186 -32.25 -2.62 -42.75
C LYS A 186 -33.66 -2.35 -42.26
N GLU A 187 -33.81 -1.88 -41.02
CA GLU A 187 -35.13 -1.51 -40.46
C GLU A 187 -35.78 -0.37 -41.21
N LEU A 188 -35.00 0.62 -41.67
CA LEU A 188 -35.51 1.76 -42.45
C LEU A 188 -35.96 1.40 -43.88
N GLN A 189 -35.41 0.32 -44.46
CA GLN A 189 -35.76 -0.11 -45.82
C GLN A 189 -36.99 -1.02 -45.87
N GLN A 190 -37.47 -1.52 -44.74
CA GLN A 190 -38.68 -2.33 -44.71
C GLN A 190 -39.92 -1.43 -44.85
N PRO A 191 -40.74 -1.60 -45.91
CA PRO A 191 -41.96 -0.82 -46.07
C PRO A 191 -42.92 -1.16 -44.92
N LYS A 192 -43.47 -0.11 -44.29
CA LYS A 192 -44.50 -0.21 -43.25
C LYS A 192 -45.82 -0.70 -43.80
#